data_AF-A0A142D5M4-F1
#
_entry.id   AF-A0A142D5M4-F1
#
_cell.length_a   1.000
_cell.length_b   1.000
_cell.length_c   1.000
_cell.angle_alpha   90.00
_cell.angle_beta   90.00
_cell.angle_gamma   90.00
#
_symmetry.space_group_name_H-M   'P 1'
#
loop_
_entity.id
_entity.type
_entity.pdbx_description
1 polymer ?
#
loop_
_entity_poly.entity_id
_entity_poly.type
_entity_poly.pdbx_seq_one_letter_code
_entity_poly.pdbx_strand_id
1 'polypeptide(L)'
;METNVKRVGIENGRAAFAFQEVKQAKERLRGSFENYRSYVKKMPSLIQVNGLGQALAFCFQKGKEYKAIYQSLAKWMREQFPDQFSSANQELVEAVVNLSSADYRLWTMEAMALLDWMRKFADGMAKDDAKAAE
;
A
#
# COMPACT_ATOMS: atom_id res chain seq x y z
N MET A 1 25.06 -23.25 19.79
CA MET A 1 23.78 -22.52 19.76
C MET A 1 23.65 -21.92 18.37
N GLU A 2 22.88 -22.55 17.49
CA GLU A 2 22.61 -21.99 16.17
C GLU A 2 21.65 -20.82 16.33
N THR A 3 22.15 -19.60 16.15
CA THR A 3 21.31 -18.42 16.00
C THR A 3 20.56 -18.56 14.69
N ASN A 4 19.30 -18.98 14.78
CA ASN A 4 18.36 -18.93 13.66
C ASN A 4 18.11 -17.46 13.34
N VAL A 5 18.99 -16.87 12.51
CA VAL A 5 18.84 -15.50 12.01
C VAL A 5 17.61 -15.50 11.11
N LYS A 6 16.47 -15.16 11.71
CA LYS A 6 15.22 -14.91 10.98
C LYS A 6 15.52 -13.75 10.04
N ARG A 7 15.81 -14.04 8.76
CA ARG A 7 16.15 -13.02 7.77
C ARG A 7 14.97 -12.08 7.67
N VAL A 8 15.16 -10.85 8.15
CA VAL A 8 14.21 -9.77 7.95
C VAL A 8 14.19 -9.52 6.44
N GLY A 9 13.00 -9.63 5.82
CA GLY A 9 12.85 -9.37 4.40
C GLY A 9 13.30 -7.95 4.04
N ILE A 10 13.56 -7.69 2.75
CA ILE A 10 14.02 -6.37 2.28
C ILE A 10 13.07 -5.28 2.83
N GLU A 11 13.66 -4.29 3.51
CA GLU A 11 12.96 -3.21 4.20
C GLU A 11 11.80 -3.70 5.10
N ASN A 12 12.11 -4.57 6.06
CA ASN A 12 11.13 -5.15 7.00
C ASN A 12 9.99 -5.92 6.31
N GLY A 13 10.26 -6.50 5.13
CA GLY A 13 9.28 -7.29 4.39
C GLY A 13 8.39 -6.49 3.44
N ARG A 14 8.52 -5.17 3.36
CA ARG A 14 7.75 -4.31 2.45
C ARG A 14 7.82 -4.77 1.01
N ALA A 15 9.02 -5.11 0.52
CA ALA A 15 9.20 -5.53 -0.87
C ALA A 15 8.39 -6.80 -1.19
N ALA A 16 8.44 -7.79 -0.30
CA ALA A 16 7.71 -9.05 -0.48
C ALA A 16 6.19 -8.82 -0.43
N PHE A 17 5.71 -8.04 0.54
CA PHE A 17 4.30 -7.70 0.65
C PHE A 17 3.80 -6.92 -0.57
N ALA A 18 4.51 -5.85 -0.96
CA ALA A 18 4.15 -5.02 -2.11
C ALA A 18 4.10 -5.81 -3.42
N PHE A 19 5.06 -6.74 -3.62
CA PHE A 19 5.06 -7.60 -4.80
C PHE A 19 3.78 -8.45 -4.87
N GLN A 20 3.39 -9.07 -3.75
CA GLN A 20 2.19 -9.91 -3.70
C GLN A 20 0.91 -9.10 -3.89
N GLU A 21 0.78 -7.94 -3.25
CA GLU A 21 -0.42 -7.10 -3.38
C GLU A 21 -0.56 -6.55 -4.81
N VAL A 22 0.52 -6.09 -5.45
CA VAL A 22 0.48 -5.60 -6.84
C VAL A 22 0.17 -6.74 -7.81
N LYS A 23 0.73 -7.94 -7.59
CA LYS A 23 0.42 -9.12 -8.40
C LYS A 23 -1.06 -9.48 -8.32
N GLN A 24 -1.62 -9.53 -7.10
CA GLN A 24 -3.04 -9.78 -6.90
C GLN A 24 -3.92 -8.67 -7.50
N ALA A 25 -3.51 -7.41 -7.38
CA ALA A 25 -4.21 -6.29 -7.99
C ALA A 25 -4.25 -6.43 -9.51
N LYS A 26 -3.15 -6.84 -10.16
CA LYS A 26 -3.11 -7.13 -11.60
C LYS A 26 -4.10 -8.22 -12.00
N GLU A 27 -4.17 -9.30 -11.24
CA GLU A 27 -5.09 -10.40 -11.49
C GLU A 27 -6.57 -10.00 -11.30
N ARG A 28 -6.88 -9.18 -10.29
CA ARG A 28 -8.25 -8.73 -9.98
C ARG A 28 -8.73 -7.59 -10.87
N LEU A 29 -7.82 -6.71 -11.28
CA LEU A 29 -8.11 -5.51 -12.08
C LEU A 29 -7.74 -5.72 -13.55
N ARG A 30 -7.99 -6.93 -14.08
CA ARG A 30 -7.83 -7.21 -15.52
C ARG A 30 -8.58 -6.16 -16.33
N GLY A 31 -7.88 -5.57 -17.30
CA GLY A 31 -8.42 -4.49 -18.14
C GLY A 31 -8.39 -3.08 -17.52
N SER A 32 -8.03 -2.93 -16.24
CA SER A 32 -7.86 -1.61 -15.62
C SER A 32 -6.60 -1.48 -14.74
N PHE A 33 -5.65 -2.41 -14.89
CA PHE A 33 -4.37 -2.38 -14.17
C PHE A 33 -3.54 -1.13 -14.48
N GLU A 34 -3.60 -0.58 -15.70
CA GLU A 34 -2.92 0.68 -16.03
C GLU A 34 -3.44 1.88 -15.22
N ASN A 35 -4.74 1.91 -14.92
CA ASN A 35 -5.32 2.92 -14.04
C ASN A 35 -4.80 2.73 -12.61
N TYR A 36 -4.80 1.49 -12.10
CA TYR A 36 -4.20 1.15 -10.80
C TYR A 36 -2.75 1.58 -10.71
N ARG A 37 -1.92 1.24 -11.70
CA ARG A 37 -0.52 1.64 -11.79
C ARG A 37 -0.38 3.16 -11.72
N SER A 38 -1.17 3.90 -12.51
CA SER A 38 -1.16 5.36 -12.52
C SER A 38 -1.52 5.94 -11.15
N TYR A 39 -2.48 5.33 -10.46
CA TYR A 39 -2.94 5.79 -9.15
C TYR A 39 -1.94 5.47 -8.04
N VAL A 40 -1.36 4.27 -8.00
CA VAL A 40 -0.29 3.91 -7.06
C VAL A 40 0.87 4.90 -7.17
N LYS A 41 1.25 5.29 -8.39
CA LYS A 41 2.31 6.29 -8.63
C LYS A 41 1.94 7.69 -8.13
N LYS A 42 0.65 8.04 -8.17
CA LYS A 42 0.15 9.34 -7.70
C LYS A 42 0.03 9.42 -6.17
N MET A 43 -0.18 8.30 -5.49
CA MET A 43 -0.45 8.25 -4.06
C MET A 43 0.61 8.91 -3.17
N PRO A 44 1.93 8.68 -3.35
CA PRO A 44 2.95 9.36 -2.56
C PRO A 44 2.85 10.89 -2.62
N SER A 45 2.59 11.44 -3.80
CA SER A 45 2.42 12.88 -4.00
C SER A 45 1.15 13.41 -3.29
N LEU A 46 0.05 12.67 -3.34
CA LEU A 46 -1.18 13.04 -2.60
C LEU A 46 -0.94 13.09 -1.09
N ILE A 47 -0.19 12.13 -0.56
CA ILE A 47 0.16 12.09 0.87
C ILE A 47 1.07 13.26 1.23
N GLN A 48 2.07 13.57 0.40
CA GLN A 48 2.98 14.70 0.65
C GLN A 48 2.27 16.06 0.68
N VAL A 49 1.32 16.29 -0.23
CA VAL A 49 0.65 17.60 -0.35
C VAL A 49 -0.51 17.75 0.63
N ASN A 50 -1.32 16.69 0.81
CA ASN A 50 -2.58 16.78 1.56
C ASN A 50 -2.54 16.05 2.92
N GLY A 51 -1.49 15.27 3.18
CA GLY A 51 -1.40 14.36 4.33
C GLY A 51 -2.07 13.01 4.08
N LEU A 52 -1.69 12.03 4.91
CA LEU A 52 -2.18 10.65 4.85
C LEU A 52 -3.71 10.56 4.97
N GLY A 53 -4.32 11.24 5.95
CA GLY A 53 -5.76 11.16 6.20
C GLY A 53 -6.61 11.59 4.99
N GLN A 54 -6.29 12.74 4.39
CA GLN A 54 -7.01 13.22 3.20
C GLN A 54 -6.78 12.32 1.98
N ALA A 55 -5.55 11.83 1.78
CA ALA A 55 -5.25 10.90 0.69
C ALA A 55 -6.05 9.58 0.81
N LEU A 56 -6.19 9.06 2.04
CA LEU A 56 -6.99 7.85 2.30
C LEU A 56 -8.50 8.11 2.12
N ALA A 57 -9.02 9.22 2.64
CA ALA A 57 -10.42 9.62 2.43
C ALA A 57 -10.74 9.78 0.93
N PHE A 58 -9.82 10.36 0.15
CA PHE A 58 -9.95 10.44 -1.30
C PHE A 58 -10.00 9.04 -1.94
N CYS A 59 -9.14 8.10 -1.53
CA CYS A 59 -9.17 6.73 -2.06
C CYS A 59 -10.49 6.00 -1.74
N PHE A 60 -11.00 6.21 -0.52
CA PHE A 60 -12.22 5.58 -0.03
C PHE A 60 -13.45 5.92 -0.87
N GLN A 61 -13.49 7.13 -1.45
CA GLN A 61 -14.60 7.62 -2.29
C GLN A 61 -14.48 7.24 -3.77
N LYS A 62 -13.39 6.59 -4.20
CA LYS A 62 -13.06 6.35 -5.61
C LYS A 62 -13.35 4.91 -6.05
N GLY A 63 -13.12 4.66 -7.34
CA GLY A 63 -13.35 3.37 -7.99
C GLY A 63 -12.46 2.23 -7.49
N LYS A 64 -12.67 1.05 -8.07
CA LYS A 64 -12.07 -0.22 -7.67
C LYS A 64 -10.54 -0.21 -7.60
N GLU A 65 -9.87 0.59 -8.44
CA GLU A 65 -8.40 0.71 -8.47
C GLU A 65 -7.89 1.40 -7.21
N TYR A 66 -8.46 2.54 -6.83
CA TYR A 66 -8.12 3.23 -5.59
C TYR A 66 -8.47 2.40 -4.36
N LYS A 67 -9.59 1.68 -4.41
CA LYS A 67 -9.98 0.74 -3.35
C LYS A 67 -8.94 -0.37 -3.15
N ALA A 68 -8.37 -0.93 -4.23
CA ALA A 68 -7.32 -1.94 -4.13
C ALA A 68 -6.06 -1.40 -3.44
N ILE A 69 -5.67 -0.15 -3.73
CA ILE A 69 -4.53 0.50 -3.06
C ILE A 69 -4.83 0.72 -1.58
N TYR A 70 -6.01 1.27 -1.26
CA TYR A 70 -6.46 1.49 0.12
C TYR A 70 -6.45 0.17 0.91
N GLN A 71 -6.96 -0.91 0.33
CA GLN A 71 -6.97 -2.23 0.96
C GLN A 71 -5.56 -2.79 1.20
N SER A 72 -4.64 -2.59 0.25
CA SER A 72 -3.23 -2.99 0.40
C SER A 72 -2.57 -2.25 1.58
N LEU A 73 -2.79 -0.93 1.67
CA LEU A 73 -2.33 -0.11 2.79
C LEU A 73 -2.97 -0.56 4.11
N ALA A 74 -4.28 -0.81 4.13
CA ALA A 74 -4.99 -1.22 5.34
C ALA A 74 -4.47 -2.56 5.87
N LYS A 75 -4.26 -3.53 4.98
CA LYS A 75 -3.68 -4.83 5.33
C LYS A 75 -2.27 -4.68 5.90
N TRP A 76 -1.41 -3.88 5.26
CA TRP A 76 -0.06 -3.65 5.75
C TRP A 76 -0.04 -2.98 7.13
N MET A 77 -0.83 -1.94 7.33
CA MET A 77 -0.88 -1.24 8.61
C MET A 77 -1.37 -2.16 9.74
N ARG A 78 -2.30 -3.08 9.46
CA ARG A 78 -2.72 -4.08 10.44
C ARG A 78 -1.62 -5.09 10.77
N GLU A 79 -0.80 -5.47 9.80
CA GLU A 79 0.35 -6.36 10.04
C GLU A 79 1.46 -5.65 10.85
N GLN A 80 1.69 -4.36 10.63
CA GLN A 80 2.75 -3.60 11.29
C GLN A 80 2.34 -3.03 12.66
N PHE A 81 1.07 -2.64 12.82
CA PHE A 81 0.57 -1.93 14.01
C PHE A 81 -0.73 -2.56 14.53
N PRO A 82 -0.75 -3.88 14.85
CA PRO A 82 -1.98 -4.57 15.24
C PRO A 82 -2.67 -3.93 16.46
N ASP A 83 -1.89 -3.45 17.44
CA ASP A 83 -2.40 -2.85 18.68
C ASP A 83 -3.03 -1.46 18.48
N GLN A 84 -2.83 -0.84 17.32
CA GLN A 84 -3.43 0.46 16.99
C GLN A 84 -4.80 0.33 16.31
N PHE A 85 -5.25 -0.90 16.04
CA PHE A 85 -6.61 -1.17 15.57
C PHE A 85 -7.49 -1.67 16.71
N SER A 86 -8.58 -0.96 16.99
CA SER A 86 -9.55 -1.31 18.04
C SER A 86 -10.36 -2.56 17.70
N SER A 87 -10.44 -2.94 16.43
CA SER A 87 -11.10 -4.18 16.00
C SER A 87 -10.62 -4.68 14.64
N ALA A 88 -10.88 -5.97 14.36
CA ALA A 88 -10.58 -6.60 13.08
C ALA A 88 -11.30 -5.95 11.88
N ASN A 89 -12.40 -5.23 12.11
CA ASN A 89 -13.22 -4.61 11.06
C ASN A 89 -13.06 -3.08 10.98
N GLN A 90 -12.26 -2.46 11.85
CA GLN A 90 -12.08 -1.01 11.87
C GLN A 90 -11.51 -0.48 10.54
N GLU A 91 -12.10 0.56 9.96
CA GLU A 91 -11.58 1.11 8.70
C GLU A 91 -10.21 1.77 8.90
N LEU A 92 -9.32 1.68 7.90
CA LEU A 92 -7.99 2.30 7.99
C LEU A 92 -8.09 3.81 8.23
N VAL A 93 -9.01 4.49 7.56
CA VAL A 93 -9.23 5.93 7.76
C VAL A 93 -9.70 6.24 9.18
N GLU A 94 -10.52 5.38 9.78
CA GLU A 94 -10.99 5.53 11.16
C GLU A 94 -9.83 5.38 12.16
N ALA A 95 -8.91 4.44 11.93
CA ALA A 95 -7.70 4.33 12.74
C ALA A 95 -6.83 5.60 12.61
N VAL A 96 -6.59 6.07 11.38
CA VAL A 96 -5.71 7.21 11.08
C VAL A 96 -6.18 8.52 11.72
N VAL A 97 -7.48 8.80 11.75
CA VAL A 97 -8.00 10.05 12.34
C VAL A 97 -7.90 10.09 13.87
N ASN A 98 -7.70 8.94 14.51
CA ASN A 98 -7.59 8.82 15.97
C ASN A 98 -6.13 8.65 16.46
N LEU A 99 -5.14 8.74 15.56
CA LEU A 99 -3.73 8.61 15.91
C LEU A 99 -3.19 9.81 16.68
N SER A 100 -2.22 9.55 17.55
CA SER A 100 -1.36 10.61 18.08
C SER A 100 -0.55 11.27 16.96
N SER A 101 -0.09 12.51 17.15
CA SER A 101 0.77 13.18 16.17
C SER A 101 2.07 12.41 15.86
N ALA A 102 2.59 11.65 16.82
CA ALA A 102 3.79 10.84 16.63
C ALA A 102 3.49 9.61 15.76
N ASP A 103 2.42 8.89 16.07
CA ASP A 103 1.97 7.72 15.30
C ASP A 103 1.55 8.12 13.89
N TYR A 104 0.86 9.26 13.73
CA TYR A 104 0.47 9.75 12.43
C TYR A 104 1.67 9.98 11.50
N ARG A 105 2.77 10.53 12.02
CA ARG A 105 4.03 10.68 11.25
C ARG A 105 4.65 9.32 10.93
N LEU A 106 4.68 8.41 11.89
CA LEU A 106 5.18 7.04 11.69
C LEU A 106 4.40 6.33 10.57
N TRP A 107 3.07 6.36 10.62
CA TRP A 107 2.19 5.76 9.62
C TRP A 107 2.32 6.43 8.27
N THR A 108 2.51 7.75 8.24
CA THR A 108 2.77 8.47 6.99
C THR A 108 4.05 7.97 6.33
N MET A 109 5.14 7.84 7.09
CA MET A 109 6.40 7.29 6.56
C MET A 109 6.26 5.83 6.12
N GLU A 110 5.53 5.02 6.89
CA GLU A 110 5.30 3.62 6.59
C GLU A 110 4.50 3.43 5.28
N ALA A 111 3.44 4.23 5.09
CA ALA A 111 2.65 4.23 3.87
C ALA A 111 3.48 4.64 2.66
N MET A 112 4.29 5.70 2.81
CA MET A 112 5.19 6.19 1.75
C MET A 112 6.21 5.13 1.33
N ALA A 113 6.83 4.44 2.29
CA ALA A 113 7.81 3.39 2.03
C ALA A 113 7.17 2.19 1.31
N LEU A 114 5.97 1.77 1.72
CA LEU A 114 5.25 0.70 1.05
C LEU A 114 4.86 1.09 -0.39
N LEU A 115 4.30 2.29 -0.58
CA LEU A 115 3.91 2.79 -1.90
C LEU A 115 5.10 2.91 -2.85
N ASP A 116 6.29 3.19 -2.33
CA ASP A 116 7.53 3.23 -3.10
C ASP A 116 7.89 1.87 -3.72
N TRP A 117 7.65 0.77 -2.99
CA TRP A 117 7.77 -0.58 -3.56
C TRP A 117 6.63 -0.90 -4.51
N MET A 118 5.39 -0.60 -4.13
CA MET A 118 4.22 -0.90 -4.96
C MET A 118 4.33 -0.24 -6.34
N ARG A 119 4.77 1.03 -6.43
CA ARG A 119 4.92 1.72 -7.72
C ARG A 119 5.99 1.08 -8.61
N LYS A 120 7.10 0.60 -8.03
CA LYS A 120 8.18 -0.09 -8.78
C LYS A 120 7.68 -1.39 -9.38
N PHE A 121 6.96 -2.19 -8.60
CA PHE A 121 6.38 -3.45 -9.10
C PHE A 121 5.26 -3.22 -10.09
N ALA A 122 4.42 -2.20 -9.89
CA ALA A 122 3.37 -1.85 -10.85
C ALA A 122 3.96 -1.43 -12.20
N ASP A 123 5.03 -0.63 -12.20
CA ASP A 123 5.77 -0.27 -13.41
C ASP A 123 6.42 -1.49 -14.10
N GLY A 124 6.98 -2.42 -13.34
CA GLY A 124 7.55 -3.65 -13.88
C GLY A 124 6.50 -4.55 -14.55
N MET A 125 5.43 -4.86 -13.81
CA MET A 125 4.39 -5.78 -14.29
C MET A 125 3.57 -5.23 -15.45
N ALA A 126 3.44 -3.91 -15.59
CA ALA A 126 2.80 -3.29 -16.76
C ALA A 126 3.65 -3.44 -18.03
N LYS A 127 4.99 -3.37 -17.92
CA LYS A 127 5.89 -3.56 -19.07
C LYS A 127 5.87 -5.00 -19.58
N ASP A 128 5.67 -5.97 -18.70
CA ASP A 128 5.56 -7.38 -19.09
C ASP A 128 4.36 -7.64 -20.00
N ASP A 129 3.22 -6.94 -19.79
CA ASP A 129 2.04 -7.07 -20.65
C ASP A 129 2.27 -6.45 -22.03
N ALA A 130 2.98 -5.32 -22.10
CA ALA A 130 3.33 -4.69 -23.36
C ALA A 130 4.24 -5.58 -24.22
N LYS A 131 5.22 -6.25 -23.60
CA LYS A 131 6.11 -7.20 -24.29
C LYS A 131 5.43 -8.51 -24.68
N ALA A 132 4.43 -8.97 -23.93
CA ALA A 132 3.70 -10.20 -24.24
C ALA A 132 2.67 -10.02 -25.37
N ALA A 133 2.34 -8.77 -25.72
CA ALA A 133 1.43 -8.42 -26.80
C ALA A 133 2.12 -8.06 -28.13
N GLU A 134 3.46 -7.94 -28.12
CA GLU A 134 4.33 -7.85 -29.31
C GLU A 134 4.66 -9.24 -29.87
#